data_AF-A0A8R7U4B4-F1
#
_entry.id   AF-A0A8R7U4B4-F1
#
_cell.length_a   1.000
_cell.length_b   1.000
_cell.length_c   1.000
_cell.angle_alpha   90.00
_cell.angle_beta   90.00
_cell.angle_gamma   90.00
#
_symmetry.space_group_name_H-M   'P 1'
#
loop_
_entity.id
_entity.type
_entity.pdbx_description
1 polymer ?
#
loop_
_entity_poly.entity_id
_entity_poly.type
_entity_poly.pdbx_seq_one_letter_code
_entity_poly.pdbx_strand_id
1 'polypeptide(L)'
;MAFALRALHHRLPRSLHHSNPLSTSASSHDLRELLRIQRILGDPAATTQPPQTQQRPLASSTTHLHRLLHRAAGLSTAEATSLLHRVPNTHRLGHLLQELRGLRLPADEIKNALGSDPDGLLSMEPGEPSRLIELLDELRCRAPIKDQVLSHGVLSAAIATRRRVELLHERGLSRRDALRVISVEPRAILYSLEDVERKVEFLVGRMGFEIGWLVEYPEFLGINLDRSIVPRHNVVEYLASVGGLGDPIEMRHYVRFSRLKFYNLFVKPYPECERIFGGLVRERKDEVRRQHPVGLWKLFKPAKYESTEENVKDMKLVVESLH
;
A
#
# COMPACT_ATOMS: atom_id res chain seq x y z
N MET A 1 5.54 60.50 -3.11
CA MET A 1 5.66 59.20 -3.79
C MET A 1 6.81 58.44 -3.13
N ALA A 2 6.50 57.34 -2.44
CA ALA A 2 7.37 56.19 -2.09
C ALA A 2 6.85 55.53 -0.80
N PHE A 3 5.91 54.60 -0.93
CA PHE A 3 5.53 53.69 0.16
C PHE A 3 6.52 52.51 0.18
N ALA A 4 7.21 52.35 1.31
CA ALA A 4 8.11 51.25 1.56
C ALA A 4 7.32 49.95 1.79
N LEU A 5 7.53 48.95 0.92
CA LEU A 5 7.07 47.58 1.11
C LEU A 5 7.92 46.90 2.19
N ARG A 6 7.34 46.70 3.37
CA ARG A 6 7.91 45.86 4.43
C ARG A 6 7.31 44.46 4.31
N ALA A 7 8.11 43.51 3.87
CA ALA A 7 7.75 42.10 3.80
C ALA A 7 7.51 41.54 5.21
N LEU A 8 6.27 41.08 5.47
CA LEU A 8 5.94 40.30 6.67
C LEU A 8 6.30 38.83 6.40
N HIS A 9 7.48 38.43 6.87
CA HIS A 9 7.80 37.02 7.08
C HIS A 9 7.00 36.50 8.28
N HIS A 10 5.91 35.79 8.03
CA HIS A 10 5.28 34.97 9.06
C HIS A 10 6.12 33.71 9.28
N ARG A 11 6.97 33.76 10.32
CA ARG A 11 7.58 32.57 10.93
C ARG A 11 6.50 31.82 11.70
N LEU A 12 6.16 30.61 11.27
CA LEU A 12 5.47 29.63 12.11
C LEU A 12 6.38 29.28 13.32
N PRO A 13 5.82 29.06 14.52
CA PRO A 13 6.62 28.76 15.70
C PRO A 13 7.25 27.38 15.55
N ARG A 14 8.58 27.32 15.76
CA ARG A 14 9.32 26.08 15.98
C ARG A 14 8.74 25.39 17.22
N SER A 15 8.03 24.29 17.02
CA SER A 15 7.67 23.37 18.08
C SER A 15 8.94 22.70 18.60
N LEU A 16 9.31 23.00 19.85
CA LEU A 16 10.30 22.26 20.61
C LEU A 16 9.64 20.96 21.09
N HIS A 17 9.72 19.91 20.29
CA HIS A 17 9.42 18.57 20.78
C HIS A 17 10.65 18.04 21.53
N HIS A 18 10.54 18.02 22.86
CA HIS A 18 11.39 17.20 23.70
C HIS A 18 11.19 15.73 23.32
N SER A 19 12.24 15.14 22.77
CA SER A 19 12.43 13.71 22.59
C SER A 19 12.42 13.03 23.96
N ASN A 20 11.43 12.16 24.20
CA ASN A 20 11.56 11.10 25.18
C ASN A 20 11.80 9.77 24.44
N PRO A 21 12.79 8.96 24.87
CA PRO A 21 13.19 7.76 24.16
C PRO A 21 12.15 6.64 24.30
N LEU A 22 12.00 5.92 23.18
CA LEU A 22 11.28 4.67 23.00
C LEU A 22 11.31 3.77 24.26
N SER A 23 10.15 3.62 24.90
CA SER A 23 9.89 2.48 25.77
C SER A 23 9.31 1.35 24.93
N THR A 24 10.19 0.44 24.53
CA THR A 24 9.89 -0.84 23.90
C THR A 24 9.18 -1.75 24.89
N SER A 25 7.85 -1.78 24.85
CA SER A 25 7.09 -2.99 25.21
C SER A 25 6.62 -3.65 23.93
N ALA A 26 7.57 -4.18 23.15
CA ALA A 26 7.28 -5.01 22.00
C ALA A 26 6.60 -6.29 22.49
N SER A 27 5.40 -6.57 22.00
CA SER A 27 4.74 -7.85 22.25
C SER A 27 5.62 -9.00 21.71
N SER A 28 5.54 -10.19 22.30
CA SER A 28 6.31 -11.38 21.89
C SER A 28 6.20 -11.70 20.38
N HIS A 29 5.11 -11.26 19.74
CA HIS A 29 4.84 -11.41 18.32
C HIS A 29 5.74 -10.51 17.44
N ASP A 30 6.05 -9.29 17.88
CA ASP A 30 6.91 -8.36 17.14
C ASP A 30 8.38 -8.81 17.11
N LEU A 31 8.87 -9.39 18.21
CA LEU A 31 10.25 -9.90 18.28
C LEU A 31 10.51 -11.05 17.31
N ARG A 32 9.51 -11.92 17.09
CA ARG A 32 9.62 -13.00 16.09
C ARG A 32 9.66 -12.47 14.67
N GLU A 33 8.81 -11.49 14.35
CA GLU A 33 8.83 -10.82 13.05
C GLU A 33 10.14 -10.02 12.84
N LEU A 34 10.68 -9.41 13.89
CA LEU A 34 11.96 -8.71 13.83
C LEU A 34 13.15 -9.64 13.60
N LEU A 35 13.18 -10.82 14.24
CA LEU A 35 14.21 -11.85 14.04
C LEU A 35 14.05 -12.56 12.69
N ARG A 36 12.82 -12.66 12.16
CA ARG A 36 12.50 -13.24 10.85
C ARG A 36 12.98 -12.33 9.71
N ILE A 37 12.74 -11.02 9.83
CA ILE A 37 13.26 -10.03 8.89
C ILE A 37 14.80 -9.95 8.97
N GLN A 38 15.39 -10.13 10.15
CA GLN A 38 16.85 -10.25 10.31
C GLN A 38 17.43 -11.46 9.58
N ARG A 39 16.69 -12.57 9.51
CA ARG A 39 17.09 -13.78 8.77
C ARG A 39 17.04 -13.59 7.25
N ILE A 40 16.08 -12.81 6.77
CA ILE A 40 15.97 -12.43 5.35
C ILE A 40 17.11 -11.48 4.94
N LEU A 41 17.62 -10.67 5.86
CA LEU A 41 18.70 -9.70 5.63
C LEU A 41 20.11 -10.20 6.00
N GLY A 42 20.28 -11.46 6.41
CA GLY A 42 21.60 -12.01 6.74
C GLY A 42 22.49 -12.19 5.51
N ASP A 43 23.62 -11.48 5.48
CA ASP A 43 24.65 -11.56 4.44
C ASP A 43 25.26 -12.98 4.33
N PRO A 44 25.39 -13.57 3.12
CA PRO A 44 26.18 -14.77 2.90
C PRO A 44 27.66 -14.40 2.70
N ALA A 45 28.28 -13.73 3.68
CA ALA A 45 29.70 -13.35 3.63
C ALA A 45 30.56 -14.25 4.52
N ALA A 46 30.43 -15.58 4.37
CA ALA A 46 31.39 -16.53 4.95
C ALA A 46 31.28 -17.91 4.27
N THR A 47 31.70 -18.02 3.03
CA THR A 47 32.16 -19.31 2.50
C THR A 47 33.40 -19.07 1.66
N THR A 48 34.54 -19.15 2.32
CA THR A 48 35.87 -19.14 1.73
C THR A 48 36.00 -20.31 0.75
N GLN A 49 36.17 -20.01 -0.54
CA GLN A 49 36.78 -20.94 -1.50
C GLN A 49 38.00 -20.26 -2.14
N PRO A 50 39.12 -20.99 -2.34
CA PRO A 50 40.39 -20.41 -2.77
C PRO A 50 40.41 -20.04 -4.27
N PRO A 51 41.35 -19.18 -4.71
CA PRO A 51 41.31 -18.59 -6.03
C PRO A 51 41.74 -19.61 -7.10
N GLN A 52 40.85 -19.91 -8.05
CA GLN A 52 41.25 -20.55 -9.29
C GLN A 52 41.33 -19.50 -10.40
N THR A 53 42.57 -19.11 -10.67
CA THR A 53 43.00 -18.36 -11.84
C THR A 53 42.66 -19.15 -13.09
N GLN A 54 41.74 -18.67 -13.93
CA GLN A 54 41.68 -19.07 -15.34
C GLN A 54 41.18 -17.90 -16.20
N GLN A 55 42.14 -17.31 -16.90
CA GLN A 55 41.92 -16.36 -17.99
C GLN A 55 41.44 -17.10 -19.25
N ARG A 56 40.31 -16.69 -19.86
CA ARG A 56 39.92 -16.74 -21.32
C ARG A 56 38.39 -16.85 -21.52
N PRO A 57 37.84 -16.58 -22.73
CA PRO A 57 37.75 -15.34 -23.49
C PRO A 57 36.29 -14.80 -23.51
N LEU A 58 36.09 -13.48 -23.69
CA LEU A 58 34.78 -12.80 -23.58
C LEU A 58 33.63 -13.39 -24.44
N ALA A 59 33.91 -14.12 -25.53
CA ALA A 59 32.89 -14.72 -26.40
C ALA A 59 32.18 -15.95 -25.79
N SER A 60 32.79 -16.61 -24.81
CA SER A 60 32.22 -17.80 -24.15
C SER A 60 31.12 -17.45 -23.12
N SER A 61 31.24 -16.28 -22.48
CA SER A 61 30.29 -15.81 -21.47
C SER A 61 28.99 -15.31 -22.10
N THR A 62 29.06 -14.56 -23.19
CA THR A 62 27.87 -14.08 -23.92
C THR A 62 27.09 -15.22 -24.58
N THR A 63 27.76 -16.20 -25.18
CA THR A 63 27.11 -17.41 -25.71
C THR A 63 26.50 -18.29 -24.62
N HIS A 64 27.06 -18.28 -23.41
CA HIS A 64 26.48 -18.94 -22.25
C HIS A 64 25.22 -18.23 -21.76
N LEU A 65 25.24 -16.89 -21.67
CA LEU A 65 24.06 -16.09 -21.29
C LEU A 65 22.93 -16.16 -22.31
N HIS A 66 23.22 -16.14 -23.62
CA HIS A 66 22.21 -16.38 -24.65
C HIS A 66 21.53 -17.75 -24.49
N ARG A 67 22.31 -18.80 -24.19
CA ARG A 67 21.76 -20.13 -23.90
C ARG A 67 20.92 -20.14 -22.63
N LEU A 68 21.31 -19.41 -21.58
CA LEU A 68 20.54 -19.29 -20.35
C LEU A 68 19.22 -18.54 -20.57
N LEU A 69 19.23 -17.43 -21.30
CA LEU A 69 18.02 -16.66 -21.63
C LEU A 69 17.06 -17.45 -22.52
N HIS A 70 17.57 -18.13 -23.55
CA HIS A 70 16.77 -19.03 -24.37
C HIS A 70 16.16 -20.16 -23.54
N ARG A 71 16.92 -20.71 -22.58
CA ARG A 71 16.47 -21.84 -21.75
C ARG A 71 15.55 -21.43 -20.60
N ALA A 72 15.67 -20.22 -20.08
CA ALA A 72 14.87 -19.72 -18.96
C ALA A 72 13.57 -19.05 -19.43
N ALA A 73 13.61 -18.27 -20.52
CA ALA A 73 12.51 -17.43 -20.97
C ALA A 73 12.07 -17.70 -22.43
N GLY A 74 12.70 -18.65 -23.13
CA GLY A 74 12.37 -18.94 -24.54
C GLY A 74 12.64 -17.78 -25.49
N LEU A 75 13.57 -16.88 -25.14
CA LEU A 75 13.89 -15.69 -25.92
C LEU A 75 14.69 -16.03 -27.18
N SER A 76 14.41 -15.29 -28.25
CA SER A 76 15.21 -15.34 -29.47
C SER A 76 16.61 -14.74 -29.25
N THR A 77 17.56 -15.12 -30.10
CA THR A 77 18.94 -14.60 -30.02
C THR A 77 19.01 -13.08 -30.20
N ALA A 78 18.06 -12.48 -30.94
CA ALA A 78 17.98 -11.03 -31.16
C ALA A 78 17.42 -10.27 -29.94
N GLU A 79 16.41 -10.82 -29.26
CA GLU A 79 15.89 -10.24 -28.01
C GLU A 79 16.95 -10.33 -26.90
N ALA A 80 17.65 -11.46 -26.82
CA ALA A 80 18.67 -11.68 -25.82
C ALA A 80 19.90 -10.76 -26.01
N THR A 81 20.33 -10.49 -27.25
CA THR A 81 21.40 -9.50 -27.51
C THR A 81 20.99 -8.09 -27.13
N SER A 82 19.74 -7.69 -27.41
CA SER A 82 19.21 -6.37 -27.01
C SER A 82 19.22 -6.18 -25.49
N LEU A 83 18.80 -7.19 -24.74
CA LEU A 83 18.81 -7.15 -23.27
C LEU A 83 20.23 -7.14 -22.68
N LEU A 84 21.14 -7.92 -23.24
CA LEU A 84 22.52 -7.99 -22.75
C LEU A 84 23.32 -6.71 -22.99
N HIS A 85 22.99 -5.93 -24.03
CA HIS A 85 23.62 -4.62 -24.25
C HIS A 85 23.22 -3.59 -23.16
N ARG A 86 22.09 -3.79 -22.47
CA ARG A 86 21.61 -2.89 -21.42
C ARG A 86 22.24 -3.14 -20.05
N VAL A 87 22.91 -4.29 -19.85
CA VAL A 87 23.39 -4.72 -18.54
C VAL A 87 24.92 -4.90 -18.55
N PRO A 88 25.67 -4.16 -17.70
CA PRO A 88 27.14 -4.22 -17.71
C PRO A 88 27.72 -5.49 -17.04
N ASN A 89 26.97 -6.12 -16.12
CA ASN A 89 27.49 -7.21 -15.27
C ASN A 89 26.97 -8.60 -15.69
N THR A 90 27.78 -9.32 -16.47
CA THR A 90 27.45 -10.64 -17.03
C THR A 90 27.42 -11.78 -16.01
N HIS A 91 28.27 -11.75 -14.99
CA HIS A 91 28.37 -12.84 -14.01
C HIS A 91 27.18 -12.87 -13.03
N ARG A 92 26.78 -11.70 -12.51
CA ARG A 92 25.58 -11.56 -11.65
C ARG A 92 24.33 -12.04 -12.38
N LEU A 93 24.20 -11.66 -13.65
CA LEU A 93 23.07 -12.05 -14.49
C LEU A 93 22.99 -13.57 -14.68
N GLY A 94 24.14 -14.25 -14.85
CA GLY A 94 24.18 -15.71 -14.92
C GLY A 94 23.59 -16.39 -13.69
N HIS A 95 23.95 -15.92 -12.49
CA HIS A 95 23.40 -16.44 -11.23
C HIS A 95 21.91 -16.17 -11.08
N LEU A 96 21.46 -14.95 -11.39
CA LEU A 96 20.05 -14.58 -11.34
C LEU A 96 19.20 -15.45 -12.29
N LEU A 97 19.64 -15.64 -13.54
CA LEU A 97 18.93 -16.49 -14.50
C LEU A 97 18.88 -17.95 -14.07
N GLN A 98 19.94 -18.44 -13.40
CA GLN A 98 19.97 -19.78 -12.85
C GLN A 98 19.00 -19.94 -11.66
N GLU A 99 18.89 -18.91 -10.81
CA GLU A 99 17.91 -18.84 -9.72
C GLU A 99 16.47 -18.83 -10.24
N LEU A 100 16.16 -17.96 -11.21
CA LEU A 100 14.82 -17.88 -11.83
C LEU A 100 14.38 -19.22 -12.41
N ARG A 101 15.32 -19.99 -12.98
CA ARG A 101 15.06 -21.36 -13.44
C ARG A 101 14.80 -22.33 -12.29
N GLY A 102 15.47 -22.14 -11.15
CA GLY A 102 15.27 -22.94 -9.94
C GLY A 102 13.90 -22.74 -9.29
N LEU A 103 13.30 -21.56 -9.47
CA LEU A 103 12.01 -21.17 -8.90
C LEU A 103 10.79 -21.87 -9.53
N ARG A 104 10.98 -22.77 -10.51
CA ARG A 104 9.92 -23.55 -11.20
C ARG A 104 8.77 -22.70 -11.76
N LEU A 105 9.04 -21.43 -12.06
CA LEU A 105 8.08 -20.55 -12.72
C LEU A 105 7.90 -20.97 -14.19
N PRO A 106 6.70 -20.78 -14.78
CA PRO A 106 6.50 -21.02 -16.20
C PRO A 106 7.36 -20.07 -17.04
N ALA A 107 7.93 -20.58 -18.13
CA ALA A 107 8.82 -19.80 -19.00
C ALA A 107 8.13 -18.55 -19.58
N ASP A 108 6.81 -18.64 -19.83
CA ASP A 108 6.00 -17.53 -20.32
C ASP A 108 5.92 -16.38 -19.32
N GLU A 109 5.92 -16.66 -18.02
CA GLU A 109 5.90 -15.62 -16.98
C GLU A 109 7.22 -14.86 -16.92
N ILE A 110 8.35 -15.57 -17.05
CA ILE A 110 9.68 -14.95 -17.14
C ILE A 110 9.78 -14.09 -18.40
N LYS A 111 9.25 -14.58 -19.52
CA LYS A 111 9.20 -13.82 -20.77
C LYS A 111 8.33 -12.57 -20.67
N ASN A 112 7.14 -12.69 -20.07
CA ASN A 112 6.23 -11.56 -19.87
C ASN A 112 6.82 -10.52 -18.92
N ALA A 113 7.49 -10.95 -17.85
CA ALA A 113 8.19 -10.06 -16.92
C ALA A 113 9.33 -9.30 -17.60
N LEU A 114 10.14 -10.00 -18.42
CA LEU A 114 11.21 -9.38 -19.22
C LEU A 114 10.67 -8.43 -20.30
N GLY A 115 9.50 -8.71 -20.86
CA GLY A 115 8.83 -7.82 -21.80
C GLY A 115 8.24 -6.57 -21.14
N SER A 116 7.75 -6.69 -19.90
CA SER A 116 7.07 -5.59 -19.19
C SER A 116 8.04 -4.65 -18.49
N ASP A 117 8.96 -5.17 -17.68
CA ASP A 117 9.98 -4.37 -16.95
C ASP A 117 11.33 -5.12 -16.95
N PRO A 118 12.08 -5.07 -18.06
CA PRO A 118 13.37 -5.74 -18.17
C PRO A 118 14.39 -5.18 -17.17
N ASP A 119 14.42 -3.86 -17.01
CA ASP A 119 15.40 -3.21 -16.12
C ASP A 119 15.09 -3.52 -14.65
N GLY A 120 13.82 -3.69 -14.28
CA GLY A 120 13.39 -4.05 -12.94
C GLY A 120 13.80 -5.46 -12.53
N LEU A 121 13.72 -6.42 -13.46
CA LEU A 121 14.17 -7.80 -13.21
C LEU A 121 15.70 -7.92 -13.26
N LEU A 122 16.35 -7.35 -14.27
CA LEU A 122 17.80 -7.50 -14.49
C LEU A 122 18.66 -6.72 -13.48
N SER A 123 18.06 -5.73 -12.81
CA SER A 123 18.70 -5.01 -11.70
C SER A 123 18.62 -5.74 -10.37
N MET A 124 17.89 -6.87 -10.27
CA MET A 124 17.76 -7.64 -9.02
C MET A 124 19.07 -8.30 -8.62
N GLU A 125 19.33 -8.35 -7.33
CA GLU A 125 20.42 -9.17 -6.80
C GLU A 125 19.99 -10.63 -6.71
N PRO A 126 20.92 -11.59 -6.91
CA PRO A 126 20.62 -13.01 -6.71
C PRO A 126 20.12 -13.25 -5.28
N GLY A 127 19.02 -13.97 -5.12
CA GLY A 127 18.33 -14.24 -3.87
C GLY A 127 17.16 -13.29 -3.59
N GLU A 128 17.15 -12.09 -4.16
CA GLU A 128 16.01 -11.16 -4.04
C GLU A 128 14.70 -11.71 -4.63
N PRO A 129 14.66 -12.33 -5.83
CA PRO A 129 13.40 -12.79 -6.37
C PRO A 129 12.79 -13.89 -5.52
N SER A 130 13.60 -14.84 -5.01
CA SER A 130 13.13 -15.87 -4.08
C SER A 130 12.49 -15.26 -2.82
N ARG A 131 13.16 -14.29 -2.20
CA ARG A 131 12.67 -13.62 -0.97
C ARG A 131 11.37 -12.86 -1.21
N LEU A 132 11.24 -12.18 -2.35
CA LEU A 132 10.02 -11.44 -2.68
C LEU A 132 8.85 -12.37 -2.98
N ILE A 133 9.10 -13.51 -3.63
CA ILE A 133 8.07 -14.53 -3.86
C ILE A 133 7.59 -15.11 -2.53
N GLU A 134 8.51 -15.47 -1.63
CA GLU A 134 8.17 -15.93 -0.27
C GLU A 134 7.33 -14.88 0.48
N LEU A 135 7.70 -13.60 0.38
CA LEU A 135 6.93 -12.51 0.96
C LEU A 135 5.51 -12.44 0.39
N LEU A 136 5.35 -12.55 -0.94
CA LEU A 136 4.06 -12.53 -1.63
C LEU A 136 3.16 -13.71 -1.21
N ASP A 137 3.75 -14.87 -0.99
CA ASP A 137 3.04 -16.05 -0.51
C ASP A 137 2.55 -15.86 0.93
N GLU A 138 3.39 -15.27 1.78
CA GLU A 138 3.08 -14.99 3.20
C GLU A 138 2.13 -13.79 3.42
N LEU A 139 1.76 -13.04 2.37
CA LEU A 139 0.86 -11.88 2.50
C LEU A 139 -0.49 -12.28 3.11
N ARG A 140 -0.77 -11.72 4.29
CA ARG A 140 -2.06 -11.85 4.99
C ARG A 140 -3.05 -10.80 4.50
N CYS A 141 -3.49 -10.93 3.24
CA CYS A 141 -4.45 -10.01 2.65
C CYS A 141 -5.76 -10.69 2.24
N ARG A 142 -6.75 -9.87 1.87
CA ARG A 142 -8.03 -10.39 1.35
C ARG A 142 -7.76 -11.10 0.02
N ALA A 143 -8.36 -12.27 -0.19
CA ALA A 143 -8.28 -13.04 -1.44
C ALA A 143 -8.36 -12.18 -2.72
N PRO A 144 -9.36 -11.28 -2.90
CA PRO A 144 -9.44 -10.49 -4.13
C PRO A 144 -8.27 -9.53 -4.34
N ILE A 145 -7.64 -9.05 -3.26
CA ILE A 145 -6.45 -8.19 -3.36
C ILE A 145 -5.26 -9.04 -3.77
N LYS A 146 -5.11 -10.24 -3.19
CA LYS A 146 -4.05 -11.17 -3.57
C LYS A 146 -4.16 -11.57 -5.05
N ASP A 147 -5.37 -11.89 -5.50
CA ASP A 147 -5.64 -12.28 -6.89
C ASP A 147 -5.35 -11.13 -7.86
N GLN A 148 -5.70 -9.89 -7.49
CA GLN A 148 -5.37 -8.71 -8.29
C GLN A 148 -3.86 -8.46 -8.38
N VAL A 149 -3.14 -8.58 -7.25
CA VAL A 149 -1.68 -8.39 -7.22
C VAL A 149 -0.98 -9.43 -8.08
N LEU A 150 -1.44 -10.69 -8.04
CA LEU A 150 -0.85 -11.81 -8.76
C LEU A 150 -1.38 -12.00 -10.19
N SER A 151 -2.29 -11.12 -10.65
CA SER A 151 -2.97 -11.25 -11.96
C SER A 151 -2.02 -11.28 -13.15
N HIS A 152 -0.87 -10.61 -13.05
CA HIS A 152 0.16 -10.56 -14.09
C HIS A 152 1.32 -11.55 -13.86
N GLY A 153 1.18 -12.47 -12.91
CA GLY A 153 2.22 -13.40 -12.48
C GLY A 153 2.89 -12.99 -11.17
N VAL A 154 3.41 -13.99 -10.45
CA VAL A 154 4.13 -13.86 -9.18
C VAL A 154 5.44 -13.10 -9.36
N LEU A 155 6.19 -13.37 -10.44
CA LEU A 155 7.44 -12.66 -10.73
C LEU A 155 7.19 -11.19 -11.08
N SER A 156 6.14 -10.91 -11.84
CA SER A 156 5.73 -9.54 -12.16
C SER A 156 5.35 -8.77 -10.89
N ALA A 157 4.57 -9.40 -10.01
CA ALA A 157 4.24 -8.85 -8.70
C ALA A 157 5.48 -8.61 -7.82
N ALA A 158 6.48 -9.50 -7.88
CA ALA A 158 7.74 -9.34 -7.15
C ALA A 158 8.53 -8.13 -7.65
N ILE A 159 8.67 -7.96 -8.97
CA ILE A 159 9.30 -6.77 -9.57
C ILE A 159 8.53 -5.50 -9.18
N ALA A 160 7.20 -5.53 -9.30
CA ALA A 160 6.36 -4.41 -8.92
C ALA A 160 6.56 -4.03 -7.45
N THR A 161 6.58 -5.01 -6.56
CA THR A 161 6.84 -4.84 -5.11
C THR A 161 8.21 -4.19 -4.87
N ARG A 162 9.26 -4.71 -5.51
CA ARG A 162 10.62 -4.17 -5.41
C ARG A 162 10.68 -2.71 -5.83
N ARG A 163 10.04 -2.34 -6.95
CA ARG A 163 9.99 -0.94 -7.41
C ARG A 163 9.35 -0.02 -6.37
N ARG A 164 8.29 -0.44 -5.68
CA ARG A 164 7.67 0.36 -4.61
C ARG A 164 8.58 0.45 -3.38
N VAL A 165 9.29 -0.63 -3.04
CA VAL A 165 10.25 -0.65 -1.93
C VAL A 165 11.40 0.32 -2.19
N GLU A 166 12.00 0.29 -3.39
CA GLU A 166 13.08 1.21 -3.74
C GLU A 166 12.59 2.66 -3.80
N LEU A 167 11.38 2.92 -4.33
CA LEU A 167 10.78 4.25 -4.30
C LEU A 167 10.61 4.78 -2.86
N LEU A 168 10.06 3.96 -1.96
CA LEU A 168 9.92 4.33 -0.56
C LEU A 168 11.28 4.52 0.12
N HIS A 169 12.29 3.75 -0.28
CA HIS A 169 13.65 3.87 0.21
C HIS A 169 14.30 5.19 -0.21
N GLU A 170 14.17 5.56 -1.49
CA GLU A 170 14.64 6.84 -2.04
C GLU A 170 13.99 8.04 -1.34
N ARG A 171 12.73 7.89 -0.90
CA ARG A 171 11.99 8.94 -0.17
C ARG A 171 12.29 8.97 1.34
N GLY A 172 13.17 8.09 1.83
CA GLY A 172 13.74 8.17 3.18
C GLY A 172 13.35 7.06 4.16
N LEU A 173 12.61 6.02 3.72
CA LEU A 173 12.41 4.83 4.54
C LEU A 173 13.61 3.87 4.45
N SER A 174 13.82 3.06 5.47
CA SER A 174 14.72 1.92 5.33
C SER A 174 14.07 0.87 4.43
N ARG A 175 14.85 0.10 3.65
CA ARG A 175 14.32 -1.02 2.84
C ARG A 175 13.49 -2.00 3.69
N ARG A 176 13.93 -2.21 4.93
CA ARG A 176 13.24 -3.03 5.93
C ARG A 176 11.84 -2.52 6.23
N ASP A 177 11.74 -1.23 6.50
CA ASP A 177 10.47 -0.60 6.85
C ASP A 177 9.55 -0.49 5.63
N ALA A 178 10.11 -0.19 4.46
CA ALA A 178 9.37 -0.19 3.20
C ALA A 178 8.76 -1.57 2.90
N LEU A 179 9.53 -2.66 3.05
CA LEU A 179 9.01 -4.03 2.92
C LEU A 179 7.89 -4.30 3.93
N ARG A 180 8.05 -3.87 5.19
CA ARG A 180 7.01 -4.02 6.22
C ARG A 180 5.73 -3.28 5.82
N VAL A 181 5.84 -2.04 5.35
CA VAL A 181 4.70 -1.24 4.88
C VAL A 181 3.94 -1.96 3.77
N ILE A 182 4.65 -2.44 2.74
CA ILE A 182 4.03 -3.14 1.60
C ILE A 182 3.42 -4.49 2.02
N SER A 183 4.06 -5.20 2.95
CA SER A 183 3.54 -6.48 3.46
C SER A 183 2.21 -6.32 4.22
N VAL A 184 2.06 -5.22 4.95
CA VAL A 184 0.84 -4.90 5.69
C VAL A 184 -0.23 -4.33 4.77
N GLU A 185 0.15 -3.49 3.81
CA GLU A 185 -0.75 -2.86 2.85
C GLU A 185 -0.40 -3.22 1.40
N PRO A 186 -0.75 -4.43 0.93
CA PRO A 186 -0.41 -4.87 -0.43
C PRO A 186 -1.19 -4.14 -1.52
N ARG A 187 -2.25 -3.38 -1.20
CA ARG A 187 -2.93 -2.53 -2.20
C ARG A 187 -1.99 -1.46 -2.76
N ALA A 188 -0.93 -1.09 -2.05
CA ALA A 188 0.11 -0.20 -2.57
C ALA A 188 0.76 -0.72 -3.87
N ILE A 189 0.80 -2.05 -4.08
CA ILE A 189 1.34 -2.67 -5.29
C ILE A 189 0.40 -2.43 -6.49
N LEU A 190 -0.91 -2.32 -6.25
CA LEU A 190 -1.94 -2.13 -7.28
C LEU A 190 -1.98 -0.72 -7.85
N TYR A 191 -1.45 0.27 -7.13
CA TYR A 191 -1.32 1.64 -7.62
C TYR A 191 -0.11 1.78 -8.54
N SER A 192 -0.15 2.72 -9.48
CA SER A 192 1.02 3.05 -10.30
C SER A 192 2.16 3.60 -9.43
N LEU A 193 3.40 3.54 -9.92
CA LEU A 193 4.53 4.12 -9.19
C LEU A 193 4.36 5.63 -8.97
N GLU A 194 3.88 6.33 -10.00
CA GLU A 194 3.55 7.75 -9.94
C GLU A 194 2.48 8.05 -8.88
N ASP A 195 1.45 7.21 -8.75
CA ASP A 195 0.40 7.40 -7.73
C ASP A 195 0.95 7.23 -6.32
N VAL A 196 1.84 6.25 -6.11
CA VAL A 196 2.51 6.04 -4.82
C VAL A 196 3.42 7.22 -4.50
N GLU A 197 4.16 7.71 -5.48
CA GLU A 197 5.02 8.90 -5.36
C GLU A 197 4.20 10.13 -4.97
N ARG A 198 3.12 10.43 -5.71
CA ARG A 198 2.20 11.54 -5.40
C ARG A 198 1.63 11.44 -3.99
N LYS A 199 1.32 10.24 -3.51
CA LYS A 199 0.84 10.02 -2.13
C LYS A 199 1.91 10.38 -1.11
N VAL A 200 3.15 9.93 -1.30
CA VAL A 200 4.27 10.23 -0.41
C VAL A 200 4.59 11.72 -0.40
N GLU A 201 4.63 12.35 -1.58
CA GLU A 201 4.86 13.79 -1.70
C GLU A 201 3.75 14.62 -1.04
N PHE A 202 2.48 14.19 -1.17
CA PHE A 202 1.38 14.84 -0.47
C PHE A 202 1.49 14.70 1.05
N LEU A 203 1.86 13.53 1.54
CA LEU A 203 2.03 13.25 2.97
C LEU A 203 3.12 14.12 3.59
N VAL A 204 4.28 14.19 2.95
CA VAL A 204 5.44 14.94 3.48
C VAL A 204 5.30 16.43 3.19
N GLY A 205 5.01 16.80 1.95
CA GLY A 205 5.03 18.19 1.50
C GLY A 205 3.82 19.00 1.95
N ARG A 206 2.61 18.43 1.81
CA ARG A 206 1.37 19.17 2.07
C ARG A 206 0.79 18.92 3.46
N MET A 207 0.78 17.67 3.91
CA MET A 207 0.27 17.34 5.24
C MET A 207 1.30 17.57 6.36
N GLY A 208 2.58 17.69 6.02
CA GLY A 208 3.66 17.95 6.98
C GLY A 208 4.02 16.77 7.89
N PHE A 209 3.61 15.54 7.52
CA PHE A 209 3.97 14.34 8.27
C PHE A 209 5.32 13.79 7.82
N GLU A 210 6.08 13.21 8.74
CA GLU A 210 7.29 12.47 8.39
C GLU A 210 6.94 11.17 7.65
N ILE A 211 7.82 10.74 6.73
CA ILE A 211 7.62 9.48 5.99
C ILE A 211 7.55 8.26 6.91
N GLY A 212 8.21 8.31 8.08
CA GLY A 212 8.17 7.26 9.10
C GLY A 212 6.76 6.91 9.58
N TRP A 213 5.80 7.83 9.49
CA TRP A 213 4.40 7.56 9.84
C TRP A 213 3.74 6.49 8.95
N LEU A 214 4.27 6.24 7.74
CA LEU A 214 3.79 5.15 6.89
C LEU A 214 3.99 3.78 7.53
N VAL A 215 4.97 3.62 8.42
CA VAL A 215 5.19 2.37 9.17
C VAL A 215 4.01 2.07 10.10
N GLU A 216 3.50 3.11 10.77
CA GLU A 216 2.41 2.98 11.74
C GLU A 216 1.04 2.98 11.04
N TYR A 217 0.92 3.71 9.92
CA TYR A 217 -0.31 3.85 9.13
C TYR A 217 -0.09 3.46 7.65
N PRO A 218 0.27 2.20 7.36
CA PRO A 218 0.50 1.75 6.00
C PRO A 218 -0.77 1.83 5.14
N GLU A 219 -1.96 1.81 5.76
CA GLU A 219 -3.24 1.86 5.05
C GLU A 219 -3.43 3.19 4.29
N PHE A 220 -2.63 4.23 4.58
CA PHE A 220 -2.56 5.46 3.79
C PHE A 220 -2.28 5.19 2.30
N LEU A 221 -1.34 4.28 2.01
CA LEU A 221 -0.99 3.93 0.62
C LEU A 221 -2.10 3.16 -0.09
N GLY A 222 -2.97 2.47 0.66
CA GLY A 222 -4.10 1.72 0.13
C GLY A 222 -5.36 2.54 -0.17
N ILE A 223 -5.39 3.83 0.19
CA ILE A 223 -6.54 4.73 -0.01
C ILE A 223 -6.32 5.62 -1.23
N ASN A 224 -7.41 5.97 -1.93
CA ASN A 224 -7.37 6.92 -3.04
C ASN A 224 -7.09 8.35 -2.55
N LEU A 225 -6.00 8.95 -3.04
CA LEU A 225 -5.54 10.30 -2.67
C LEU A 225 -6.61 11.34 -2.97
N ASP A 226 -7.00 11.47 -4.24
CA ASP A 226 -7.89 12.55 -4.73
C ASP A 226 -9.32 12.43 -4.20
N ARG A 227 -9.83 11.19 -4.07
CA ARG A 227 -11.21 10.95 -3.63
C ARG A 227 -11.39 11.01 -2.12
N SER A 228 -10.34 10.71 -1.34
CA SER A 228 -10.48 10.51 0.10
C SER A 228 -9.57 11.41 0.93
N ILE A 229 -8.27 11.45 0.63
CA ILE A 229 -7.30 12.15 1.47
C ILE A 229 -7.35 13.66 1.22
N VAL A 230 -7.33 14.10 -0.05
CA VAL A 230 -7.34 15.53 -0.42
C VAL A 230 -8.58 16.26 0.13
N PRO A 231 -9.83 15.76 -0.03
CA PRO A 231 -11.00 16.45 0.49
C PRO A 231 -11.03 16.50 2.03
N ARG A 232 -10.51 15.47 2.70
CA ARG A 232 -10.38 15.46 4.16
C ARG A 232 -9.37 16.50 4.61
N HIS A 233 -8.21 16.56 3.95
CA HIS A 233 -7.17 17.50 4.28
C HIS A 233 -7.60 18.95 4.07
N ASN A 234 -8.31 19.27 2.99
CA ASN A 234 -8.83 20.61 2.76
C ASN A 234 -9.81 21.07 3.87
N VAL A 235 -10.65 20.16 4.37
CA VAL A 235 -11.55 20.46 5.51
C VAL A 235 -10.73 20.73 6.77
N VAL A 236 -9.74 19.90 7.05
CA VAL A 236 -8.87 20.06 8.22
C VAL A 236 -8.09 21.36 8.17
N GLU A 237 -7.51 21.69 7.01
CA GLU A 237 -6.77 22.93 6.77
C GLU A 237 -7.66 24.16 6.99
N TYR A 238 -8.90 24.13 6.49
CA TYR A 238 -9.89 25.18 6.74
C TYR A 238 -10.24 25.30 8.23
N LEU A 239 -10.59 24.20 8.89
CA LEU A 239 -10.93 24.21 10.32
C LEU A 239 -9.75 24.69 11.19
N ALA A 240 -8.52 24.34 10.82
CA ALA A 240 -7.31 24.83 11.49
C ALA A 240 -7.19 26.35 11.37
N SER A 241 -7.46 26.93 10.19
CA SER A 241 -7.39 28.38 9.97
C SER A 241 -8.46 29.18 10.72
N VAL A 242 -9.63 28.58 10.94
CA VAL A 242 -10.74 29.19 11.71
C VAL A 242 -10.59 28.95 13.22
N GLY A 243 -9.63 28.11 13.64
CA GLY A 243 -9.47 27.71 15.05
C GLY A 243 -10.57 26.77 15.54
N GLY A 244 -11.27 26.07 14.63
CA GLY A 244 -12.34 25.13 14.96
C GLY A 244 -11.83 23.76 15.44
N LEU A 245 -10.52 23.52 15.42
CA LEU A 245 -9.91 22.28 15.90
C LEU A 245 -9.51 22.43 17.37
N GLY A 246 -10.19 21.70 18.26
CA GLY A 246 -9.82 21.63 19.68
C GLY A 246 -8.55 20.83 19.93
N ASP A 247 -8.34 19.75 19.17
CA ASP A 247 -7.18 18.85 19.27
C ASP A 247 -6.43 18.75 17.93
N PRO A 248 -5.10 18.49 17.96
CA PRO A 248 -4.33 18.26 16.75
C PRO A 248 -4.81 17.00 16.01
N ILE A 249 -4.99 17.12 14.70
CA ILE A 249 -5.48 16.01 13.87
C ILE A 249 -4.33 15.04 13.55
N GLU A 250 -4.40 13.87 14.16
CA GLU A 250 -3.52 12.73 13.89
C GLU A 250 -3.84 12.03 12.55
N MET A 251 -2.85 11.29 12.03
CA MET A 251 -2.94 10.48 10.80
C MET A 251 -4.12 9.49 10.81
N ARG A 252 -4.46 8.92 11.99
CA ARG A 252 -5.58 7.98 12.16
C ARG A 252 -6.92 8.55 11.66
N HIS A 253 -7.12 9.86 11.78
CA HIS A 253 -8.38 10.52 11.38
C HIS A 253 -8.52 10.57 9.86
N TYR A 254 -7.40 10.64 9.13
CA TYR A 254 -7.39 10.59 7.67
C TYR A 254 -7.60 9.19 7.13
N VAL A 255 -7.01 8.19 7.78
CA VAL A 255 -6.91 6.83 7.24
C VAL A 255 -8.04 5.93 7.75
N ARG A 256 -8.27 5.90 9.06
CA ARG A 256 -9.17 4.91 9.70
C ARG A 256 -10.62 5.37 9.79
N PHE A 257 -10.89 6.68 9.68
CA PHE A 257 -12.28 7.14 9.71
C PHE A 257 -13.01 6.76 8.42
N SER A 258 -14.20 6.18 8.58
CA SER A 258 -15.12 6.03 7.46
C SER A 258 -15.53 7.41 6.94
N ARG A 259 -15.93 7.50 5.67
CA ARG A 259 -16.38 8.76 5.07
C ARG A 259 -17.53 9.39 5.89
N LEU A 260 -18.45 8.56 6.40
CA LEU A 260 -19.57 9.02 7.22
C LEU A 260 -19.11 9.52 8.59
N LYS A 261 -18.19 8.79 9.26
CA LYS A 261 -17.64 9.21 10.55
C LYS A 261 -16.90 10.54 10.44
N PHE A 262 -16.08 10.70 9.40
CA PHE A 262 -15.39 11.96 9.12
C PHE A 262 -16.39 13.10 8.87
N TYR A 263 -17.43 12.86 8.06
CA TYR A 263 -18.45 13.86 7.77
C TYR A 263 -19.20 14.29 9.04
N ASN A 264 -19.64 13.36 9.87
CA ASN A 264 -20.40 13.68 11.08
C ASN A 264 -19.59 14.48 12.11
N LEU A 265 -18.27 14.25 12.18
CA LEU A 265 -17.39 14.90 13.16
C LEU A 265 -16.86 16.25 12.67
N PHE A 266 -16.40 16.34 11.42
CA PHE A 266 -15.68 17.52 10.91
C PHE A 266 -16.50 18.38 9.94
N VAL A 267 -17.53 17.82 9.31
CA VAL A 267 -18.26 18.52 8.23
C VAL A 267 -19.65 18.95 8.70
N LYS A 268 -20.43 18.05 9.29
CA LYS A 268 -21.80 18.34 9.75
C LYS A 268 -21.90 19.51 10.76
N PRO A 269 -20.96 19.69 11.70
CA PRO A 269 -21.03 20.83 12.62
C PRO A 269 -20.71 22.18 11.94
N TYR A 270 -20.09 22.19 10.76
CA TYR A 270 -19.58 23.38 10.08
C TYR A 270 -20.12 23.44 8.63
N PRO A 271 -21.22 24.18 8.38
CA PRO A 271 -21.85 24.25 7.05
C PRO A 271 -20.92 24.65 5.90
N GLU A 272 -19.90 25.47 6.19
CA GLU A 272 -18.88 25.90 5.23
C GLU A 272 -18.03 24.72 4.73
N CYS A 273 -17.77 23.74 5.59
CA CYS A 273 -17.04 22.53 5.26
C CYS A 273 -17.80 21.63 4.30
N GLU A 274 -19.13 21.75 4.19
CA GLU A 274 -19.92 20.98 3.22
C GLU A 274 -19.55 21.34 1.78
N ARG A 275 -19.22 22.60 1.50
CA ARG A 275 -18.75 23.03 0.18
C ARG A 275 -17.36 22.48 -0.14
N ILE A 276 -16.49 22.43 0.87
CA ILE A 276 -15.10 21.97 0.74
C ILE A 276 -15.03 20.44 0.58
N PHE A 277 -15.79 19.71 1.38
CA PHE A 277 -15.86 18.24 1.34
C PHE A 277 -16.76 17.71 0.20
N GLY A 278 -17.70 18.55 -0.24
CA GLY A 278 -18.84 18.18 -1.07
C GLY A 278 -18.61 18.14 -2.57
N GLY A 279 -17.36 18.24 -3.06
CA GLY A 279 -17.05 18.07 -4.48
C GLY A 279 -17.65 16.81 -5.12
N LEU A 280 -18.02 15.79 -4.32
CA LEU A 280 -18.65 14.52 -4.71
C LEU A 280 -20.10 14.31 -4.18
N VAL A 281 -20.66 15.23 -3.38
CA VAL A 281 -22.05 15.09 -2.90
C VAL A 281 -23.06 15.31 -4.03
N ARG A 282 -22.64 15.92 -5.16
CA ARG A 282 -23.46 16.02 -6.37
C ARG A 282 -23.54 14.69 -7.13
N GLU A 283 -22.43 13.99 -7.38
CA GLU A 283 -22.45 12.72 -8.14
C GLU A 283 -23.21 11.58 -7.41
N ARG A 284 -23.09 11.48 -6.08
CA ARG A 284 -23.79 10.44 -5.32
C ARG A 284 -25.29 10.71 -5.15
N LYS A 285 -25.74 11.97 -5.25
CA LYS A 285 -27.18 12.28 -5.24
C LYS A 285 -27.87 11.74 -6.51
N ASP A 286 -27.13 11.65 -7.61
CA ASP A 286 -27.63 11.13 -8.88
C ASP A 286 -27.54 9.59 -8.95
N GLU A 287 -26.52 8.97 -8.33
CA GLU A 287 -26.36 7.51 -8.32
C GLU A 287 -27.13 6.78 -7.19
N VAL A 288 -27.31 7.41 -6.02
CA VAL A 288 -28.13 6.85 -4.93
C VAL A 288 -29.60 7.19 -5.18
N ARG A 289 -30.11 6.78 -6.35
CA ARG A 289 -31.53 6.48 -6.50
C ARG A 289 -31.84 5.30 -5.59
N ARG A 290 -32.22 5.64 -4.36
CA ARG A 290 -32.99 4.88 -3.37
C ARG A 290 -33.29 3.45 -3.83
N GLN A 291 -32.48 2.48 -3.40
CA GLN A 291 -32.66 1.04 -3.70
C GLN A 291 -33.97 0.46 -3.15
N HIS A 292 -34.77 1.25 -2.42
CA HIS A 292 -36.10 0.88 -1.99
C HIS A 292 -37.12 1.89 -2.51
N PRO A 293 -38.18 1.44 -3.22
CA PRO A 293 -39.31 2.28 -3.54
C PRO A 293 -39.86 2.87 -2.24
N VAL A 294 -39.92 4.19 -2.18
CA VAL A 294 -40.47 4.91 -1.03
C VAL A 294 -41.93 4.50 -0.91
N GLY A 295 -42.30 3.84 0.19
CA GLY A 295 -43.70 3.45 0.45
C GLY A 295 -44.00 1.96 0.39
N LEU A 296 -43.02 1.07 0.18
CA LEU A 296 -43.26 -0.38 0.28
C LEU A 296 -43.85 -0.79 1.64
N TRP A 297 -43.40 -0.16 2.72
CA TRP A 297 -43.92 -0.35 4.08
C TRP A 297 -45.39 0.07 4.26
N LYS A 298 -45.95 0.89 3.35
CA LYS A 298 -47.38 1.24 3.35
C LYS A 298 -48.24 0.15 2.72
N LEU A 299 -47.65 -0.73 1.91
CA LEU A 299 -48.31 -1.88 1.28
C LEU A 299 -48.41 -3.07 2.25
N PHE A 300 -47.46 -3.20 3.18
CA PHE A 300 -47.51 -4.18 4.25
C PHE A 300 -48.33 -3.65 5.43
N LYS A 301 -49.66 -3.75 5.34
CA LYS A 301 -50.51 -3.67 6.54
C LYS A 301 -50.54 -5.07 7.17
N PRO A 302 -50.06 -5.25 8.41
CA PRO A 302 -50.22 -6.54 9.09
C PRO A 302 -51.70 -6.87 9.20
N ALA A 303 -52.05 -8.14 8.96
CA ALA A 303 -53.41 -8.61 9.15
C ALA A 303 -53.84 -8.30 10.59
N LYS A 304 -55.00 -7.66 10.76
CA LYS A 304 -55.56 -7.44 12.09
C LYS A 304 -55.88 -8.82 12.67
N TYR A 305 -55.18 -9.19 13.74
CA TYR A 305 -55.47 -10.41 14.47
C TYR A 305 -56.76 -10.18 15.27
N GLU A 306 -57.80 -10.95 15.01
CA GLU A 306 -59.01 -10.94 15.83
C GLU A 306 -58.67 -11.63 17.15
N SER A 307 -58.63 -10.87 18.24
CA SER A 307 -58.35 -11.43 19.56
C SER A 307 -59.52 -12.29 20.01
N THR A 308 -59.42 -13.60 19.80
CA THR A 308 -60.31 -14.58 20.42
C THR A 308 -60.15 -14.51 21.95
N GLU A 309 -61.21 -14.73 22.72
CA GLU A 309 -61.17 -14.63 24.19
C GLU A 309 -60.11 -15.54 24.84
N GLU A 310 -59.74 -16.62 24.16
CA GLU A 310 -58.66 -17.52 24.55
C GLU A 310 -57.30 -16.82 24.58
N ASN A 311 -56.99 -15.95 23.61
CA ASN A 311 -55.75 -15.18 23.58
C ASN A 311 -55.65 -14.18 24.75
N VAL A 312 -56.79 -13.65 25.20
CA VAL A 312 -56.86 -12.75 26.36
C VAL A 312 -56.62 -13.53 27.66
N LYS A 313 -57.13 -14.76 27.76
CA LYS A 313 -56.87 -15.65 28.89
C LYS A 313 -55.41 -16.09 28.94
N ASP A 314 -54.82 -16.46 27.80
CA ASP A 314 -53.39 -16.82 27.72
C ASP A 314 -52.48 -15.64 28.10
N MET A 315 -52.79 -14.42 27.64
CA MET A 315 -52.06 -13.23 28.08
C MET A 315 -52.20 -12.97 29.59
N LYS A 316 -53.38 -13.19 30.17
CA LYS A 316 -53.57 -13.07 31.63
C LYS A 316 -52.75 -14.09 32.40
N LEU A 317 -52.72 -15.34 31.95
CA LEU A 317 -51.90 -16.39 32.57
C LEU A 317 -50.41 -16.06 32.51
N VAL A 318 -49.92 -15.51 31.39
CA VAL A 318 -48.52 -15.07 31.26
C VAL A 318 -48.20 -13.91 32.21
N VAL A 319 -49.11 -12.95 32.39
CA VAL A 319 -48.92 -11.81 33.30
C VAL A 319 -49.01 -12.22 34.77
N GLU A 320 -49.88 -13.18 35.09
CA GLU A 320 -50.01 -13.77 36.43
C GLU A 320 -48.79 -14.64 36.79
N SER A 321 -48.13 -15.24 35.80
CA SER A 321 -46.88 -16.01 36.00
C SER A 321 -45.65 -15.14 36.28
N LEU A 322 -45.77 -13.82 36.17
CA LEU A 322 -44.69 -12.85 36.38
C LEU A 322 -44.73 -12.15 37.75
N HIS A 323 -45.69 -12.52 38.62
CA HIS A 323 -45.79 -12.09 40.02
C HIS A 323 -45.50 -13.24 40.98
#